data_AF-A0A5D3B2G4-F1
#
_entry.id   AF-A0A5D3B2G4-F1
#
_cell.length_a   1.000
_cell.length_b   1.000
_cell.length_c   1.000
_cell.angle_alpha   90.00
_cell.angle_beta   90.00
_cell.angle_gamma   90.00
#
_symmetry.space_group_name_H-M   'P 1'
#
loop_
_entity.id
_entity.type
_entity.pdbx_description
1 polymer ?
#
loop_
_entity_poly.entity_id
_entity_poly.type
_entity_poly.pdbx_seq_one_letter_code
_entity_poly.pdbx_strand_id
1 'polypeptide(L)'
;MQRLKIPVLPSIVTAALLTAIFSAGNAYTFNASRSLHALALDGKAPAFLRRHNRHGVPYTCVIVVMLLSCLAYLALGSTSAKVLNWILNFCTAATLFNWTVMSFTWIRFNQAMKAQGIDRHIYLPAPSKIQPYAAYWAFIWGFIFLWVQGYSVFLKGNWNTATFIFDYGIIALAGGIGLGFKIFQRTPFHRSKDVDLETDLDFFEALDNYYKDQQDDVPLNYKDKIMAKLF
;
A
#
# COMPACT_ATOMS: atom_id res chain seq x y z
N MET A 1 -13.89 -11.18 28.45
CA MET A 1 -15.22 -11.66 28.05
C MET A 1 -15.78 -12.81 28.90
N GLN A 2 -14.95 -13.54 29.69
CA GLN A 2 -15.46 -14.49 30.72
C GLN A 2 -16.21 -13.84 31.90
N ARG A 3 -16.04 -12.53 32.12
CA ARG A 3 -16.70 -11.79 33.21
C ARG A 3 -18.20 -11.58 33.02
N LEU A 4 -18.72 -11.67 31.79
CA LEU A 4 -20.14 -11.42 31.45
C LEU A 4 -20.98 -12.71 31.35
N LYS A 5 -20.37 -13.89 31.48
CA LYS A 5 -21.03 -15.22 31.44
C LYS A 5 -22.00 -15.49 30.27
N ILE A 6 -21.86 -14.78 29.13
CA ILE A 6 -22.63 -15.08 27.91
C ILE A 6 -21.86 -16.16 27.11
N PRO A 7 -22.37 -17.40 27.01
CA PRO A 7 -21.59 -18.53 26.49
C PRO A 7 -21.33 -18.48 24.98
N VAL A 8 -22.23 -17.86 24.20
CA VAL A 8 -22.17 -17.88 22.73
C VAL A 8 -21.39 -16.69 22.13
N LEU A 9 -21.33 -15.57 22.86
CA LEU A 9 -20.73 -14.33 22.38
C LEU A 9 -19.23 -14.47 21.99
N PRO A 10 -18.38 -15.17 22.75
CA PRO A 10 -16.98 -15.37 22.36
C PRO A 10 -16.84 -16.10 21.02
N SER A 11 -17.65 -17.14 20.77
CA SER A 11 -17.61 -17.92 19.53
C SER A 11 -18.04 -17.09 18.32
N ILE A 12 -19.05 -16.23 18.48
CA ILE A 12 -19.49 -15.31 17.41
C ILE A 12 -18.37 -14.31 17.09
N VAL A 13 -17.75 -13.71 18.11
CA VAL A 13 -16.65 -12.75 17.90
C VAL A 13 -15.46 -13.42 17.22
N THR A 14 -15.08 -14.63 17.65
CA THR A 14 -14.01 -15.38 16.99
C THR A 14 -14.34 -15.73 15.55
N ALA A 15 -15.57 -16.17 15.26
CA ALA A 15 -16.00 -16.45 13.88
C ALA A 15 -15.98 -15.19 13.00
N ALA A 16 -16.41 -14.05 13.54
CA ALA A 16 -16.34 -12.77 12.84
C ALA A 16 -14.88 -12.34 12.58
N LEU A 17 -14.00 -12.49 13.57
CA LEU A 17 -12.56 -12.20 13.42
C LEU A 17 -11.91 -13.10 12.36
N LEU A 18 -12.19 -14.41 12.36
CA LEU A 18 -11.65 -15.34 11.37
C LEU A 18 -12.14 -14.99 9.95
N THR A 19 -13.42 -14.66 9.81
CA THR A 19 -13.99 -14.21 8.52
C THR A 19 -13.33 -12.93 8.03
N ALA A 20 -13.12 -11.95 8.92
CA ALA A 20 -12.46 -10.69 8.59
C ALA A 20 -10.99 -10.90 8.18
N ILE A 21 -10.25 -11.75 8.90
CA ILE A 21 -8.85 -12.09 8.58
C ILE A 21 -8.78 -12.79 7.21
N PHE A 22 -9.68 -13.73 6.93
CA PHE A 22 -9.70 -14.44 5.65
C PHE A 22 -10.00 -13.49 4.47
N SER A 23 -10.98 -12.61 4.64
CA SER A 23 -11.33 -11.58 3.65
C SER A 23 -10.17 -10.63 3.38
N ALA A 24 -9.56 -10.08 4.44
CA ALA A 24 -8.41 -9.20 4.33
C ALA A 24 -7.21 -9.91 3.68
N GLY A 25 -6.94 -11.16 4.05
CA GLY A 25 -5.86 -11.97 3.47
C GLY A 25 -6.00 -12.15 1.95
N ASN A 26 -7.21 -12.41 1.47
CA ASN A 26 -7.48 -12.50 0.04
C ASN A 26 -7.23 -11.16 -0.67
N ALA A 27 -7.72 -10.05 -0.11
CA ALA A 27 -7.52 -8.71 -0.67
C ALA A 27 -6.03 -8.31 -0.74
N TYR A 28 -5.25 -8.57 0.31
CA TYR A 28 -3.82 -8.29 0.32
C TYR A 28 -3.04 -9.16 -0.67
N THR A 29 -3.39 -10.44 -0.80
CA THR A 29 -2.76 -11.34 -1.78
C THR A 29 -3.04 -10.91 -3.21
N PHE A 30 -4.29 -10.52 -3.49
CA PHE A 30 -4.68 -9.97 -4.78
C PHE A 30 -3.92 -8.69 -5.11
N ASN A 31 -3.90 -7.71 -4.20
CA ASN A 31 -3.19 -6.45 -4.39
C ASN A 31 -1.69 -6.65 -4.58
N ALA A 32 -1.03 -7.44 -3.71
CA ALA A 32 0.40 -7.68 -3.79
C ALA A 32 0.81 -8.35 -5.12
N SER A 33 0.07 -9.37 -5.56
CA SER A 33 0.38 -10.09 -6.79
C SER A 33 0.21 -9.22 -8.04
N ARG A 34 -0.81 -8.36 -8.08
CA ARG A 34 -1.06 -7.42 -9.18
C ARG A 34 -0.08 -6.24 -9.19
N SER A 35 0.24 -5.66 -8.04
CA SER A 35 1.28 -4.63 -7.96
C SER A 35 2.65 -5.16 -8.42
N LEU A 36 3.00 -6.40 -8.05
CA LEU A 36 4.23 -7.04 -8.50
C LEU A 36 4.21 -7.33 -10.02
N HIS A 37 3.06 -7.73 -10.56
CA HIS A 37 2.89 -7.93 -12.00
C HIS A 37 3.00 -6.63 -12.78
N ALA A 38 2.40 -5.53 -12.30
CA ALA A 38 2.51 -4.21 -12.91
C ALA A 38 3.98 -3.72 -12.93
N LEU A 39 4.71 -3.89 -11.83
CA LEU A 39 6.16 -3.60 -11.79
C LEU A 39 6.94 -4.45 -12.79
N ALA A 40 6.54 -5.71 -13.00
CA ALA A 40 7.16 -6.56 -14.00
C ALA A 40 6.89 -6.04 -15.42
N LEU A 41 5.65 -5.64 -15.74
CA LEU A 41 5.28 -5.07 -17.05
C LEU A 41 6.09 -3.82 -17.37
N ASP A 42 6.27 -2.93 -16.40
CA ASP A 42 7.12 -1.72 -16.51
C ASP A 42 8.63 -2.02 -16.64
N GLY A 43 9.04 -3.28 -16.55
CA GLY A 43 10.46 -3.68 -16.59
C GLY A 43 11.22 -3.36 -15.30
N LYS A 44 10.49 -3.08 -14.21
CA LYS A 44 11.06 -2.78 -12.89
C LYS A 44 11.26 -4.03 -12.04
N ALA A 45 10.65 -5.16 -12.44
CA ALA A 45 10.80 -6.47 -11.80
C ALA A 45 11.20 -7.56 -12.81
N PRO A 46 11.73 -8.72 -12.36
CA PRO A 46 12.19 -9.79 -13.25
C PRO A 46 11.15 -10.26 -14.29
N ALA A 47 11.60 -10.50 -15.52
CA ALA A 47 10.71 -10.82 -16.65
C ALA A 47 9.85 -12.08 -16.45
N PHE A 48 10.29 -13.04 -15.63
CA PHE A 48 9.50 -14.25 -15.35
C PHE A 48 8.17 -13.94 -14.64
N LEU A 49 8.08 -12.81 -13.93
CA LEU A 49 6.88 -12.37 -13.23
C LEU A 49 5.77 -11.88 -14.16
N ARG A 50 6.06 -11.60 -15.44
CA ARG A 50 5.05 -11.15 -16.42
C ARG A 50 4.07 -12.25 -16.84
N ARG A 51 4.40 -13.52 -16.57
CA ARG A 51 3.62 -14.69 -17.04
C ARG A 51 2.24 -14.73 -16.39
N HIS A 52 1.20 -14.88 -17.22
CA HIS A 52 -0.18 -15.05 -16.78
C HIS A 52 -0.72 -16.41 -17.23
N ASN A 53 -1.74 -16.89 -16.52
CA ASN A 53 -2.51 -18.07 -16.91
C ASN A 53 -3.58 -17.68 -17.96
N ARG A 54 -4.20 -18.67 -18.61
CA ARG A 54 -5.29 -18.51 -19.61
C ARG A 54 -6.48 -17.64 -19.15
N HIS A 55 -6.66 -17.48 -17.84
CA HIS A 55 -7.70 -16.64 -17.23
C HIS A 55 -7.20 -15.23 -16.86
N GLY A 56 -6.03 -14.81 -17.35
CA GLY A 56 -5.46 -13.48 -17.06
C GLY A 56 -4.88 -13.30 -15.65
N VAL A 57 -4.70 -14.39 -14.89
CA VAL A 57 -4.16 -14.34 -13.51
C VAL A 57 -2.63 -14.51 -13.53
N PRO A 58 -1.85 -13.58 -12.93
CA PRO A 58 -0.38 -13.66 -12.87
C PRO A 58 0.08 -14.70 -11.83
N TYR A 59 0.02 -15.98 -12.19
CA TYR A 59 0.25 -17.10 -11.25
C TYR A 59 1.67 -17.10 -10.66
N THR A 60 2.69 -16.66 -11.40
CA THR A 60 4.07 -16.55 -10.91
C THR A 60 4.18 -15.57 -9.75
N CYS A 61 3.50 -14.42 -9.86
CA CYS A 61 3.46 -13.42 -8.78
C CYS A 61 2.71 -13.96 -7.57
N VAL A 62 1.59 -14.67 -7.77
CA VAL A 62 0.81 -15.28 -6.68
C VAL A 62 1.66 -16.29 -5.90
N ILE A 63 2.40 -17.16 -6.58
CA ILE A 63 3.27 -18.14 -5.91
C ILE A 63 4.34 -17.44 -5.07
N VAL A 64 5.00 -16.41 -5.61
CA VAL A 64 6.02 -15.65 -4.88
C VAL A 64 5.42 -14.99 -3.63
N VAL A 65 4.25 -14.35 -3.75
CA VAL A 65 3.56 -13.74 -2.61
C VAL A 65 3.20 -14.80 -1.56
N MET A 66 2.65 -15.95 -1.97
CA MET A 66 2.29 -17.02 -1.05
C MET A 66 3.50 -17.62 -0.32
N LEU A 67 4.64 -17.79 -1.02
CA LEU A 67 5.89 -18.25 -0.41
C LEU A 67 6.41 -17.25 0.63
N LEU A 68 6.30 -15.94 0.37
CA LEU A 68 6.65 -14.91 1.36
C LEU A 68 5.66 -14.90 2.52
N SER A 69 4.37 -15.14 2.28
CA SER A 69 3.36 -15.28 3.34
C SER A 69 3.64 -16.45 4.27
N CYS A 70 4.34 -17.50 3.82
CA CYS A 70 4.78 -18.59 4.70
C CYS A 70 5.72 -18.11 5.83
N LEU A 71 6.36 -16.94 5.70
CA LEU A 71 7.14 -16.36 6.79
C LEU A 71 6.27 -16.01 8.02
N ALA A 72 4.96 -15.83 7.84
CA ALA A 72 4.03 -15.66 8.96
C ALA A 72 3.99 -16.89 9.89
N TYR A 73 4.30 -18.09 9.39
CA TYR A 73 4.34 -19.31 10.20
C TYR A 73 5.47 -19.30 11.24
N LEU A 74 6.49 -18.43 11.11
CA LEU A 74 7.51 -18.26 12.15
C LEU A 74 6.87 -17.79 13.48
N ALA A 75 5.70 -17.15 13.44
CA ALA A 75 4.97 -16.73 14.62
C ALA A 75 4.31 -17.88 15.40
N LEU A 76 4.28 -19.13 14.89
CA LEU A 76 3.64 -20.28 15.57
C LEU A 76 4.57 -21.04 16.55
N GLY A 77 5.87 -20.71 16.60
CA GLY A 77 6.85 -21.42 17.45
C GLY A 77 6.73 -21.12 18.96
N SER A 78 7.48 -21.81 19.81
CA SER A 78 7.46 -21.66 21.28
C SER A 78 7.78 -20.23 21.80
N THR A 79 8.34 -19.35 20.97
CA THR A 79 8.53 -17.90 21.23
C THR A 79 7.55 -17.02 20.42
N SER A 80 6.33 -17.53 20.17
CA SER A 80 5.31 -16.97 19.26
C SER A 80 5.12 -15.46 19.41
N ALA A 81 4.98 -14.98 20.65
CA ALA A 81 4.67 -13.58 20.91
C ALA A 81 5.79 -12.62 20.46
N LYS A 82 7.06 -12.99 20.62
CA LYS A 82 8.18 -12.12 20.25
C LYS A 82 8.30 -12.01 18.73
N VAL A 83 8.21 -13.14 18.04
CA VAL A 83 8.29 -13.20 16.57
C VAL A 83 7.09 -12.53 15.93
N LEU A 84 5.89 -12.71 16.48
CA LEU A 84 4.70 -12.00 16.04
C LEU A 84 4.87 -10.48 16.15
N ASN A 85 5.41 -9.99 17.28
CA ASN A 85 5.68 -8.56 17.45
C ASN A 85 6.69 -8.04 16.42
N TRP A 86 7.74 -8.80 16.10
CA TRP A 86 8.68 -8.44 15.04
C TRP A 86 8.01 -8.29 13.67
N ILE A 87 7.15 -9.24 13.30
CA ILE A 87 6.41 -9.18 12.02
C ILE A 87 5.44 -7.99 12.01
N LEU A 88 4.71 -7.77 13.11
CA LEU A 88 3.78 -6.64 13.24
C LEU A 88 4.48 -5.29 13.14
N ASN A 89 5.62 -5.13 13.80
CA ASN A 89 6.42 -3.92 13.70
C ASN A 89 6.91 -3.68 12.28
N PHE A 90 7.44 -4.71 11.63
CA PHE A 90 7.89 -4.67 10.25
C PHE A 90 6.76 -4.27 9.28
N CYS A 91 5.58 -4.88 9.39
CA CYS A 91 4.41 -4.54 8.57
C CYS A 91 3.93 -3.10 8.80
N THR A 92 3.95 -2.64 10.05
CA THR A 92 3.55 -1.28 10.41
C THR A 92 4.53 -0.26 9.84
N ALA A 93 5.84 -0.52 9.96
CA ALA A 93 6.88 0.33 9.40
C ALA A 93 6.81 0.39 7.87
N ALA A 94 6.53 -0.75 7.20
CA ALA A 94 6.30 -0.80 5.75
C ALA A 94 5.09 0.02 5.31
N THR A 95 4.00 -0.03 6.08
CA THR A 95 2.78 0.74 5.81
C THR A 95 3.02 2.24 5.96
N LEU A 96 3.71 2.66 7.03
CA LEU A 96 4.09 4.06 7.23
C LEU A 96 5.00 4.56 6.11
N PHE A 97 6.02 3.77 5.73
CA PHE A 97 6.90 4.11 4.61
C PHE A 97 6.12 4.31 3.31
N ASN A 98 5.17 3.41 3.01
CA ASN A 98 4.31 3.52 1.84
C ASN A 98 3.49 4.83 1.86
N TRP A 99 2.89 5.21 2.98
CA TRP A 99 2.15 6.48 3.10
C TRP A 99 3.06 7.71 2.94
N THR A 100 4.28 7.68 3.47
CA THR A 100 5.27 8.74 3.27
C THR A 100 5.64 8.88 1.79
N VAL A 101 5.91 7.78 1.09
CA VAL A 101 6.22 7.79 -0.35
C VAL A 101 5.03 8.28 -1.17
N MET A 102 3.82 7.79 -0.91
CA MET A 102 2.61 8.25 -1.58
C MET A 102 2.39 9.76 -1.41
N SER A 103 2.55 10.27 -0.19
CA SER A 103 2.41 11.70 0.11
C SER A 103 3.48 12.53 -0.60
N PHE A 104 4.72 12.05 -0.64
CA PHE A 104 5.81 12.70 -1.35
C PHE A 104 5.59 12.76 -2.86
N THR A 105 5.18 11.65 -3.47
CA THR A 105 4.85 11.57 -4.91
C THR A 105 3.73 12.55 -5.24
N TRP A 106 2.71 12.64 -4.40
CA TRP A 106 1.63 13.62 -4.59
C TRP A 106 2.10 15.08 -4.48
N ILE A 107 2.96 15.39 -3.50
CA ILE A 107 3.54 16.74 -3.36
C ILE A 107 4.33 17.12 -4.63
N ARG A 108 5.08 16.17 -5.21
CA ARG A 108 5.82 16.36 -6.47
C ARG A 108 4.87 16.52 -7.66
N PHE A 109 3.83 15.71 -7.75
CA PHE A 109 2.80 15.80 -8.78
C PHE A 109 2.08 17.16 -8.75
N ASN A 110 1.68 17.63 -7.56
CA ASN A 110 1.06 18.95 -7.40
C ASN A 110 2.02 20.11 -7.75
N GLN A 111 3.32 19.95 -7.51
CA GLN A 111 4.31 20.93 -7.97
C GLN A 111 4.53 20.89 -9.49
N ALA A 112 4.41 19.72 -10.12
CA ALA A 112 4.50 19.59 -11.58
C ALA A 112 3.32 20.27 -12.28
N MET A 113 2.08 19.98 -11.84
CA MET A 113 0.87 20.63 -12.37
C MET A 113 0.96 22.16 -12.27
N LYS A 114 1.39 22.69 -11.11
CA LYS A 114 1.60 24.13 -10.91
C LYS A 114 2.68 24.71 -11.82
N ALA A 115 3.76 23.96 -12.08
CA ALA A 115 4.87 24.43 -12.92
C ALA A 115 4.51 24.44 -14.42
N GLN A 116 3.56 23.60 -14.83
CA GLN A 116 3.04 23.49 -16.21
C GLN A 116 1.76 24.32 -16.43
N GLY A 117 1.24 25.00 -15.40
CA GLY A 117 0.07 25.87 -15.51
C GLY A 117 -1.27 25.12 -15.59
N ILE A 118 -1.31 23.83 -15.25
CA ILE A 118 -2.51 23.01 -15.27
C ILE A 118 -3.35 23.29 -14.03
N ASP A 119 -4.62 23.65 -14.22
CA ASP A 119 -5.56 23.81 -13.11
C ASP A 119 -5.99 22.45 -12.57
N ARG A 120 -5.65 22.23 -11.29
CA ARG A 120 -5.97 21.02 -10.53
C ARG A 120 -7.46 20.71 -10.49
N HIS A 121 -8.33 21.74 -10.51
CA HIS A 121 -9.78 21.54 -10.42
C HIS A 121 -10.41 21.06 -11.72
N ILE A 122 -9.73 21.26 -12.85
CA ILE A 122 -10.15 20.80 -14.18
C ILE A 122 -9.52 19.45 -14.49
N TYR A 123 -8.24 19.29 -14.13
CA TYR A 123 -7.46 18.10 -14.48
C TYR A 123 -7.81 16.86 -13.64
N LEU A 124 -8.23 17.04 -12.38
CA LEU A 124 -8.59 15.90 -11.53
C LEU A 124 -10.09 15.63 -11.52
N PRO A 125 -10.52 14.37 -11.72
CA PRO A 125 -11.93 13.99 -11.61
C PRO A 125 -12.56 14.30 -10.24
N ALA A 126 -11.77 14.24 -9.17
CA ALA A 126 -12.24 14.48 -7.80
C ALA A 126 -11.22 15.31 -7.00
N PRO A 127 -11.26 16.65 -7.10
CA PRO A 127 -10.34 17.51 -6.36
C PRO A 127 -10.73 17.56 -4.88
N SER A 128 -9.86 17.05 -4.00
CA SER A 128 -10.07 17.14 -2.55
C SER A 128 -9.89 18.57 -2.05
N LYS A 129 -10.84 19.05 -1.26
CA LYS A 129 -10.88 20.42 -0.69
C LYS A 129 -9.71 20.74 0.24
N ILE A 130 -9.11 19.72 0.88
CA ILE A 130 -8.03 19.86 1.87
C ILE A 130 -6.65 19.75 1.22
N GLN A 131 -6.57 19.33 -0.05
CA GLN A 131 -5.32 19.29 -0.78
C GLN A 131 -4.85 20.73 -1.12
N PRO A 132 -3.54 21.04 -1.03
CA PRO A 132 -2.42 20.14 -0.82
C PRO A 132 -1.98 19.98 0.65
N TYR A 133 -2.61 20.69 1.60
CA TYR A 133 -2.19 20.68 3.01
C TYR A 133 -2.26 19.29 3.65
N ALA A 134 -3.26 18.48 3.28
CA ALA A 134 -3.39 17.09 3.71
C ALA A 134 -2.15 16.25 3.35
N ALA A 135 -1.58 16.43 2.16
CA ALA A 135 -0.40 15.68 1.74
C ALA A 135 0.88 16.10 2.51
N TYR A 136 1.06 17.39 2.79
CA TYR A 136 2.17 17.84 3.64
C TYR A 136 2.04 17.32 5.07
N TRP A 137 0.83 17.33 5.63
CA TRP A 137 0.56 16.79 6.95
C TRP A 137 0.87 15.28 7.01
N ALA A 138 0.38 14.50 6.05
CA ALA A 138 0.62 13.07 5.98
C ALA A 138 2.11 12.74 5.77
N PHE A 139 2.81 13.53 4.96
CA PHE A 139 4.25 13.38 4.76
C PHE A 139 5.04 13.64 6.06
N ILE A 140 4.77 14.75 6.75
CA ILE A 140 5.48 15.12 7.98
C ILE A 140 5.24 14.07 9.07
N TRP A 141 3.99 13.72 9.33
CA TRP A 141 3.66 12.74 10.37
C TRP A 141 4.10 11.32 10.02
N GLY A 142 3.92 10.90 8.77
CA GLY A 142 4.41 9.61 8.30
C GLY A 142 5.92 9.50 8.44
N PHE A 143 6.66 10.55 8.07
CA PHE A 143 8.11 10.60 8.23
C PHE A 143 8.52 10.56 9.71
N ILE A 144 7.89 11.36 10.58
CA ILE A 144 8.20 11.36 12.03
C ILE A 144 7.93 9.99 12.64
N PHE A 145 6.75 9.41 12.40
CA PHE A 145 6.39 8.11 13.00
C PHE A 145 7.23 6.96 12.48
N LEU A 146 7.69 7.03 11.22
CA LEU A 146 8.61 6.04 10.68
C LEU A 146 9.91 5.95 11.48
N TRP A 147 10.43 7.07 11.98
CA TRP A 147 11.64 7.10 12.83
C TRP A 147 11.35 6.88 14.31
N VAL A 148 10.20 7.35 14.80
CA VAL A 148 9.83 7.25 16.22
C VAL A 148 9.40 5.83 16.59
N GLN A 149 8.82 5.04 15.68
CA GLN A 149 8.27 3.72 16.00
C GLN A 149 9.24 2.80 16.76
N GLY A 150 10.52 2.76 16.38
CA GLY A 150 11.53 1.89 17.01
C GLY A 150 12.31 2.55 18.16
N TYR A 151 11.82 3.65 18.75
CA TYR A 151 12.57 4.41 19.75
C TYR A 151 12.92 3.60 21.01
N SER A 152 12.09 2.59 21.34
CA SER A 152 12.23 1.78 22.55
C SER A 152 13.55 1.00 22.60
N VAL A 153 14.13 0.68 21.44
CA VAL A 153 15.42 0.01 21.28
C VAL A 153 16.58 0.87 21.78
N PHE A 154 16.45 2.20 21.73
CA PHE A 154 17.48 3.14 22.17
C PHE A 154 17.42 3.48 23.66
N LEU A 155 16.42 2.97 24.39
CA LEU A 155 16.35 3.14 25.84
C LEU A 155 17.42 2.30 26.54
N LYS A 156 18.06 2.87 27.56
CA LYS A 156 19.12 2.20 28.34
C LYS A 156 18.61 0.86 28.89
N GLY A 157 19.27 -0.24 28.51
CA GLY A 157 18.94 -1.60 28.94
C GLY A 157 18.01 -2.39 28.02
N ASN A 158 17.43 -1.78 26.97
CA ASN A 158 16.47 -2.43 26.05
C ASN A 158 17.06 -2.77 24.67
N TRP A 159 18.38 -2.79 24.54
CA TRP A 159 19.02 -3.08 23.26
C TRP A 159 18.71 -4.51 22.79
N ASN A 160 18.01 -4.62 21.66
CA ASN A 160 17.77 -5.89 20.99
C ASN A 160 18.04 -5.75 19.50
N THR A 161 19.08 -6.40 19.01
CA THR A 161 19.50 -6.33 17.61
C THR A 161 18.42 -6.81 16.64
N ALA A 162 17.64 -7.84 17.02
CA ALA A 162 16.57 -8.33 16.15
C ALA A 162 15.42 -7.31 16.05
N THR A 163 14.97 -6.74 17.17
CA THR A 163 13.95 -5.68 17.16
C THR A 163 14.41 -4.45 16.37
N PHE A 164 15.68 -4.05 16.50
CA PHE A 164 16.25 -2.98 15.69
C PHE A 164 16.15 -3.25 14.18
N ILE A 165 16.53 -4.46 13.75
CA ILE A 165 16.49 -4.85 12.34
C ILE A 165 15.04 -4.91 11.83
N PHE A 166 14.08 -5.40 12.61
CA PHE A 166 12.68 -5.45 12.16
C PHE A 166 12.01 -4.08 12.14
N ASP A 167 12.35 -3.18 13.08
CA ASP A 167 11.77 -1.83 13.14
C ASP A 167 12.34 -0.91 12.04
N TYR A 168 13.66 -0.93 11.82
CA TYR A 168 14.33 -0.01 10.88
C TYR A 168 14.77 -0.66 9.57
N GLY A 169 14.78 -2.00 9.50
CA GLY A 169 15.25 -2.73 8.32
C GLY A 169 14.42 -2.46 7.09
N ILE A 170 13.13 -2.13 7.22
CA ILE A 170 12.31 -1.74 6.07
C ILE A 170 12.77 -0.41 5.46
N ILE A 171 13.25 0.54 6.26
CA ILE A 171 13.76 1.82 5.78
C ILE A 171 15.01 1.57 4.94
N ALA A 172 15.92 0.73 5.46
CA ALA A 172 17.13 0.33 4.76
C ALA A 172 16.84 -0.50 3.50
N LEU A 173 15.90 -1.45 3.58
CA LEU A 173 15.55 -2.34 2.47
C LEU A 173 14.81 -1.58 1.36
N ALA A 174 13.75 -0.84 1.69
CA ALA A 174 12.97 -0.08 0.71
C ALA A 174 13.78 1.09 0.14
N GLY A 175 14.54 1.79 0.98
CA GLY A 175 15.48 2.82 0.54
C GLY A 175 16.58 2.23 -0.36
N GLY A 176 17.15 1.10 0.03
CA GLY A 176 18.20 0.40 -0.73
C GLY A 176 17.70 -0.14 -2.08
N ILE A 177 16.52 -0.74 -2.13
CA ILE A 177 15.89 -1.19 -3.39
C ILE A 177 15.57 0.02 -4.28
N GLY A 178 14.98 1.09 -3.71
CA GLY A 178 14.63 2.29 -4.47
C GLY A 178 15.85 3.03 -5.02
N LEU A 179 16.88 3.23 -4.20
CA LEU A 179 18.15 3.84 -4.61
C LEU A 179 18.93 2.92 -5.56
N GLY A 180 18.98 1.62 -5.28
CA GLY A 180 19.62 0.62 -6.13
C GLY A 180 19.00 0.54 -7.52
N PHE A 181 17.67 0.56 -7.58
CA PHE A 181 16.93 0.65 -8.84
C PHE A 181 17.27 1.93 -9.61
N LYS A 182 17.32 3.07 -8.90
CA LYS A 182 17.66 4.36 -9.49
C LYS A 182 19.09 4.43 -10.02
N ILE A 183 20.05 3.87 -9.27
CA ILE A 183 21.46 3.80 -9.68
C ILE A 183 21.63 2.84 -10.86
N PHE A 184 20.94 1.69 -10.85
CA PHE A 184 21.04 0.67 -11.90
C PHE A 184 20.37 1.10 -13.21
N GLN A 185 19.15 1.66 -13.15
CA GLN A 185 18.44 2.16 -14.33
C GLN A 185 18.83 3.59 -14.73
N ARG A 186 19.67 4.28 -13.94
CA ARG A 186 20.10 5.67 -14.17
C ARG A 186 18.94 6.62 -14.48
N THR A 187 17.81 6.46 -13.80
CA THR A 187 16.64 7.30 -14.05
C THR A 187 16.88 8.72 -13.53
N PRO A 188 16.74 9.77 -14.36
CA PRO A 188 16.98 11.13 -13.93
C PRO A 188 15.93 11.59 -12.91
N PHE A 189 16.32 12.45 -11.96
CA PHE A 189 15.34 13.22 -11.20
C PHE A 189 14.76 14.29 -12.13
N HIS A 190 13.60 14.02 -12.73
CA HIS A 190 12.89 14.99 -13.55
C HIS A 190 12.54 16.22 -12.73
N ARG A 191 12.87 17.41 -13.25
CA ARG A 191 12.44 18.69 -12.67
C ARG A 191 10.93 18.79 -12.83
N SER A 192 10.26 19.53 -11.93
CA SER A 192 8.79 19.65 -11.95
C SER A 192 8.21 20.08 -13.30
N LYS A 193 8.98 20.82 -14.12
CA LYS A 193 8.56 21.27 -15.45
C LYS A 193 8.58 20.17 -16.51
N ASP A 194 9.47 19.18 -16.34
CA ASP A 194 9.75 18.12 -17.33
C ASP A 194 9.11 16.78 -16.91
N VAL A 195 8.17 16.82 -15.95
CA VAL A 195 7.40 15.65 -15.53
C VAL A 195 6.32 15.42 -16.58
N ASP A 196 6.31 14.23 -17.15
CA ASP A 196 5.26 13.82 -18.08
C ASP A 196 3.95 13.62 -17.31
N LEU A 197 2.92 14.39 -17.68
CA LEU A 197 1.57 14.29 -17.13
C LEU A 197 0.56 13.78 -18.17
N GLU A 198 0.92 13.73 -19.45
CA GLU A 198 -0.02 13.48 -20.55
C GLU A 198 0.08 12.05 -21.10
N THR A 199 1.26 11.42 -21.06
CA THR A 199 1.43 10.06 -21.56
C THR A 199 0.55 9.06 -20.81
N ASP A 200 -0.09 8.16 -21.57
CA ASP A 200 -1.07 7.17 -21.13
C ASP A 200 -2.40 7.73 -20.60
N LEU A 201 -2.61 9.05 -20.56
CA LEU A 201 -3.86 9.65 -20.09
C LEU A 201 -5.07 9.14 -20.88
N ASP A 202 -4.97 9.12 -22.21
CA ASP A 202 -6.03 8.62 -23.11
C ASP A 202 -6.42 7.17 -22.80
N PHE A 203 -5.44 6.32 -22.46
CA PHE A 203 -5.69 4.93 -22.09
C PHE A 203 -6.45 4.84 -20.76
N PHE A 204 -6.04 5.61 -19.76
CA PHE A 204 -6.72 5.63 -18.46
C PHE A 204 -8.11 6.27 -18.54
N GLU A 205 -8.30 7.32 -19.35
CA GLU A 205 -9.61 7.92 -19.61
C GLU A 205 -10.55 6.96 -20.33
N ALA A 206 -10.06 6.25 -21.36
CA ALA A 206 -10.84 5.22 -22.04
C ALA A 206 -11.24 4.08 -21.07
N LEU A 207 -10.34 3.69 -20.17
CA LEU A 207 -10.60 2.67 -19.16
C LEU A 207 -11.62 3.15 -18.12
N ASP A 208 -11.51 4.40 -17.65
CA ASP A 208 -12.45 4.98 -16.68
C ASP A 208 -13.85 5.11 -17.29
N ASN A 209 -13.95 5.55 -18.55
CA ASN A 209 -15.21 5.60 -19.29
C ASN A 209 -15.82 4.20 -19.47
N TYR A 210 -15.02 3.20 -19.81
CA TYR A 210 -15.49 1.81 -19.91
C TYR A 210 -16.10 1.30 -18.59
N TYR A 211 -15.47 1.59 -17.44
CA TYR A 211 -16.01 1.17 -16.15
C TYR A 211 -17.23 1.97 -15.70
N LYS A 212 -17.30 3.27 -16.04
CA LYS A 212 -18.48 4.10 -15.79
C LYS A 212 -19.69 3.59 -16.57
N ASP A 213 -19.53 3.29 -17.85
CA ASP A 213 -20.59 2.70 -18.67
C ASP A 213 -21.09 1.37 -18.06
N GLN A 214 -20.18 0.52 -17.58
CA GLN A 214 -20.57 -0.71 -16.88
C GLN A 214 -21.29 -0.48 -15.55
N GLN A 215 -21.00 0.60 -14.83
CA GLN A 215 -21.68 0.93 -13.57
C GLN A 215 -23.09 1.50 -13.82
N ASP A 216 -23.25 2.35 -14.83
CA ASP A 216 -24.51 2.97 -15.18
C ASP A 216 -25.55 1.93 -15.70
N ASP A 217 -25.08 0.80 -16.24
CA ASP A 217 -25.91 -0.35 -16.62
C ASP A 217 -26.49 -1.14 -15.43
N VAL A 218 -26.00 -0.91 -14.20
CA VAL A 218 -26.52 -1.58 -12.99
C VAL A 218 -27.60 -0.70 -12.34
N PRO A 219 -28.85 -1.16 -12.21
CA PRO A 219 -29.91 -0.35 -11.62
C PRO A 219 -29.59 -0.03 -10.14
N LEU A 220 -29.22 1.23 -9.87
CA LEU A 220 -28.88 1.72 -8.54
C LEU A 220 -30.05 1.59 -7.57
N ASN A 221 -29.84 0.87 -6.47
CA ASN A 221 -30.82 0.70 -5.42
C ASN A 221 -30.95 2.01 -4.61
N TYR A 222 -32.07 2.22 -3.89
CA TYR A 222 -32.31 3.50 -3.19
C TYR A 222 -31.21 3.89 -2.18
N LYS A 223 -30.55 2.89 -1.58
CA LYS A 223 -29.40 3.09 -0.68
C LYS A 223 -28.14 3.54 -1.42
N ASP A 224 -27.92 3.05 -2.63
CA ASP A 224 -26.74 3.39 -3.45
C ASP A 224 -26.83 4.85 -3.91
N LYS A 225 -28.04 5.33 -4.23
CA LYS A 225 -28.30 6.76 -4.53
C LYS A 225 -28.03 7.70 -3.36
N ILE A 226 -28.27 7.26 -2.12
CA ILE A 226 -27.96 8.05 -0.92
C ILE A 226 -26.45 8.08 -0.68
N MET A 227 -25.78 6.94 -0.82
CA MET A 227 -24.32 6.84 -0.66
C MET A 227 -23.57 7.64 -1.71
N ALA A 228 -24.00 7.60 -2.98
CA ALA A 228 -23.41 8.37 -4.08
C ALA A 228 -23.60 9.90 -3.95
N LYS A 229 -24.47 10.36 -3.04
CA LYS A 229 -24.70 11.78 -2.78
C LYS A 229 -23.89 12.29 -1.59
N LEU A 230 -23.41 11.38 -0.75
CA LEU A 230 -22.61 11.66 0.45
C LEU A 230 -21.10 11.60 0.18
N PHE A 231 -20.69 10.85 -0.84
CA PHE A 231 -19.31 10.62 -1.25
C PHE A 231 -19.14 11.04 -2.71
#